data_AF-A0A497MBB0-F1
#
_entry.id   AF-A0A497MBB0-F1
#
_cell.length_a   1.000
_cell.length_b   1.000
_cell.length_c   1.000
_cell.angle_alpha   90.00
_cell.angle_beta   90.00
_cell.angle_gamma   90.00
#
_symmetry.space_group_name_H-M   'P 1'
#
loop_
_entity.id
_entity.type
_entity.pdbx_description
1 polymer ?
#
loop_
_entity_poly.entity_id
_entity_poly.type
_entity_poly.pdbx_seq_one_letter_code
_entity_poly.pdbx_strand_id
1 'polypeptide(L)'
;MVVVREVSCKSALNRCGIEGIDYSVNPYIGCEHGCIYCYARYMRYYSGHRETWGDFIDVKINAPLVLSRELYRKPRGRVILSTVTDPYQPLERRYQLTRSCLKRLLHH
;
A
#
# COMPACT_ATOMS: atom_id res chain seq x y z
N MET A 1 -16.50 -13.49 0.01
CA MET A 1 -15.65 -13.46 1.21
C MET A 1 -14.26 -13.05 0.74
N VAL A 2 -13.69 -11.99 1.30
CA VAL A 2 -12.40 -11.45 0.83
C VAL A 2 -11.26 -12.36 1.26
N VAL A 3 -10.39 -12.74 0.33
CA VAL A 3 -9.17 -13.50 0.58
C VAL A 3 -8.11 -12.54 1.09
N VAL A 4 -7.71 -12.71 2.35
CA VAL A 4 -6.67 -11.87 2.98
C VAL A 4 -5.38 -12.66 3.11
N ARG A 5 -4.27 -12.11 2.61
CA ARG A 5 -2.92 -12.68 2.76
C ARG A 5 -2.03 -11.70 3.48
N GLU A 6 -1.38 -12.12 4.56
CA GLU A 6 -0.31 -11.34 5.17
C GLU A 6 1.00 -11.63 4.45
N VAL A 7 1.66 -10.57 3.99
CA VAL A 7 2.89 -10.66 3.19
C VAL A 7 3.96 -9.73 3.73
N SER A 8 5.22 -10.06 3.42
CA SER A 8 6.35 -9.16 3.70
C SER A 8 6.80 -8.46 2.43
N CYS A 9 7.06 -7.15 2.50
CA CYS A 9 7.64 -6.38 1.41
C CYS A 9 9.14 -6.15 1.63
N LYS A 10 9.89 -6.07 0.52
CA LYS A 10 11.33 -5.71 0.52
C LYS A 10 11.56 -4.19 0.54
N SER A 11 10.62 -3.43 -0.03
CA SER A 11 10.63 -1.96 -0.13
C SER A 11 9.22 -1.44 0.16
N ALA A 12 9.13 -0.37 0.94
CA ALA A 12 7.88 0.32 1.27
C ALA A 12 7.81 1.72 0.66
N LEU A 13 8.96 2.38 0.45
CA LEU A 13 9.08 3.73 -0.13
C LEU A 13 9.61 3.65 -1.57
N ASN A 14 8.72 3.47 -2.55
CA ASN A 14 9.11 3.25 -3.96
C ASN A 14 9.14 4.58 -4.72
N ARG A 15 9.98 4.72 -5.75
CA ARG A 15 9.93 5.91 -6.63
C ARG A 15 8.58 5.98 -7.32
N CYS A 16 8.01 7.18 -7.40
CA CYS A 16 6.75 7.42 -8.09
C CYS A 16 7.01 7.96 -9.50
N GLY A 17 6.16 7.57 -10.46
CA GLY A 17 6.19 8.10 -11.83
C GLY A 17 5.22 9.26 -12.06
N ILE A 18 4.47 9.67 -11.03
CA ILE A 18 3.55 10.81 -11.10
C ILE A 18 4.36 12.10 -10.99
N GLU A 19 4.15 13.02 -11.92
CA GLU A 19 4.84 14.31 -11.94
C GLU A 19 4.65 15.07 -10.60
N GLY A 20 5.76 15.59 -10.07
CA GLY A 20 5.75 16.34 -8.81
C GLY A 20 5.60 15.48 -7.55
N ILE A 21 5.65 14.15 -7.67
CA ILE A 21 5.65 13.20 -6.55
C ILE A 21 6.91 12.32 -6.63
N ASP A 22 7.71 12.30 -5.56
CA ASP A 22 8.98 11.58 -5.55
C ASP A 22 8.80 10.09 -5.21
N TYR A 23 7.89 9.79 -4.28
CA TYR A 23 7.73 8.46 -3.72
C TYR A 23 6.28 8.03 -3.55
N SER A 24 6.03 6.73 -3.60
CA SER A 24 4.76 6.10 -3.27
C SER A 24 4.93 5.07 -2.15
N VAL A 25 3.94 5.02 -1.26
CA VAL A 25 3.82 4.01 -0.19
C VAL A 25 2.47 3.32 -0.34
N ASN A 26 2.48 1.98 -0.46
CA ASN A 26 1.26 1.20 -0.64
C ASN A 26 1.23 0.07 0.41
N PRO A 27 0.56 0.26 1.56
CA PRO A 27 0.51 -0.73 2.64
C PRO A 27 -0.26 -2.01 2.27
N TYR A 28 -1.19 -1.90 1.32
CA TYR A 28 -2.02 -2.99 0.84
C TYR A 28 -1.88 -3.17 -0.68
N ILE A 29 -2.24 -4.35 -1.18
CA ILE A 29 -2.56 -4.61 -2.60
C ILE A 29 -3.95 -5.23 -2.63
N GLY A 30 -4.78 -4.83 -3.59
CA GLY A 30 -6.22 -5.15 -3.54
C GLY A 30 -6.98 -4.11 -2.74
N CYS A 31 -8.31 -4.09 -2.89
CA CYS A 31 -9.17 -3.10 -2.25
C CYS A 31 -10.58 -3.66 -2.04
N GLU A 32 -11.03 -3.74 -0.80
CA GLU A 32 -12.36 -4.25 -0.40
C GLU A 32 -13.54 -3.50 -1.03
N HIS A 33 -13.34 -2.25 -1.47
CA HIS A 33 -14.39 -1.48 -2.15
C HIS A 33 -14.81 -2.07 -3.50
N GLY A 34 -13.93 -2.81 -4.18
CA GLY A 34 -14.28 -3.56 -5.40
C GLY A 34 -14.83 -2.71 -6.56
N CYS A 35 -14.51 -1.41 -6.65
CA CYS A 35 -15.13 -0.53 -7.63
C CYS A 35 -14.93 -1.02 -9.08
N ILE A 36 -16.02 -1.12 -9.84
CA ILE A 36 -16.00 -1.64 -11.22
C ILE A 36 -15.09 -0.84 -12.17
N TYR A 37 -14.95 0.46 -11.90
CA TYR A 37 -14.15 1.41 -12.69
C TYR A 37 -12.74 1.64 -12.12
N CYS A 38 -12.31 0.86 -11.13
CA CYS A 38 -11.01 1.10 -10.48
C CYS A 38 -9.86 0.84 -11.46
N TYR A 39 -8.97 1.83 -11.64
CA TYR A 39 -7.78 1.65 -12.48
C TYR A 39 -6.81 0.62 -11.88
N ALA A 40 -6.74 0.49 -10.55
CA ALA A 40 -5.79 -0.39 -9.87
C ALA A 40 -6.10 -1.90 -10.04
N ARG A 41 -7.17 -2.27 -10.75
CA ARG A 41 -7.55 -3.66 -11.08
C ARG A 41 -6.41 -4.48 -11.68
N TYR A 42 -5.49 -3.82 -12.40
CA TYR A 42 -4.33 -4.49 -12.99
C TYR A 42 -3.40 -5.11 -11.93
N MET A 43 -3.46 -4.67 -10.67
CA MET A 43 -2.66 -5.23 -9.58
C MET A 43 -2.95 -6.71 -9.32
N ARG A 44 -4.11 -7.22 -9.73
CA ARG A 44 -4.42 -8.66 -9.71
C ARG A 44 -3.36 -9.49 -10.43
N TYR A 45 -2.88 -9.01 -11.59
CA TYR A 45 -1.87 -9.72 -12.37
C TYR A 45 -0.52 -9.74 -11.66
N TYR A 46 -0.10 -8.62 -11.07
CA TYR A 46 1.17 -8.50 -10.36
C TYR A 46 1.21 -9.24 -9.01
N SER A 47 0.06 -9.42 -8.38
CA SER A 47 -0.07 -10.10 -7.08
C SER A 47 -0.34 -11.60 -7.21
N GLY A 48 -0.53 -12.12 -8.44
CA GLY A 48 -0.77 -13.53 -8.69
C GLY A 48 -2.13 -14.04 -8.19
N HIS A 49 -3.08 -13.13 -7.94
CA HIS A 49 -4.42 -13.47 -7.50
C HIS A 49 -5.29 -13.95 -8.67
N ARG A 50 -6.14 -14.94 -8.38
CA ARG A 50 -7.15 -15.46 -9.32
C ARG A 50 -8.53 -14.86 -9.05
N GLU A 51 -8.74 -14.38 -7.83
CA GLU A 51 -9.92 -13.70 -7.32
C GLU A 51 -10.24 -12.44 -8.12
N THR A 52 -11.49 -11.98 -8.08
CA THR A 52 -11.89 -10.74 -8.76
C THR A 52 -11.44 -9.51 -7.96
N TRP A 53 -11.41 -8.33 -8.60
CA TRP A 53 -11.08 -7.10 -7.88
C TRP A 53 -12.16 -6.78 -6.86
N GLY A 54 -11.78 -6.60 -5.60
CA GLY A 54 -12.73 -6.53 -4.48
C GLY A 54 -12.65 -7.74 -3.55
N ASP A 55 -12.24 -8.89 -4.07
CA ASP A 55 -12.28 -10.17 -3.36
C ASP A 55 -10.94 -10.61 -2.79
N PHE A 56 -9.89 -9.78 -2.88
CA PHE A 56 -8.59 -10.09 -2.29
C PHE A 56 -7.89 -8.85 -1.73
N ILE A 57 -7.11 -9.07 -0.67
CA ILE A 57 -6.19 -8.08 -0.11
C ILE A 57 -4.88 -8.77 0.33
N ASP A 58 -3.75 -8.29 -0.17
CA ASP A 58 -2.45 -8.55 0.44
C ASP A 58 -2.13 -7.44 1.43
N VAL A 59 -1.84 -7.83 2.68
CA VAL A 59 -1.50 -6.95 3.79
C VAL A 59 0.01 -6.99 4.01
N LYS A 60 0.72 -5.88 3.71
CA LYS A 60 2.17 -5.81 3.90
C LYS A 60 2.52 -5.51 5.36
N ILE A 61 2.42 -6.52 6.22
CA ILE A 61 2.52 -6.39 7.69
C ILE A 61 3.82 -5.72 8.17
N ASN A 62 4.91 -5.85 7.42
CA ASN A 62 6.21 -5.24 7.75
C ASN A 62 6.41 -3.84 7.14
N ALA A 63 5.43 -3.28 6.42
CA ALA A 63 5.58 -2.02 5.69
C ALA A 63 6.01 -0.84 6.58
N PRO A 64 5.44 -0.62 7.79
CA PRO A 64 5.87 0.49 8.65
C PRO A 64 7.33 0.36 9.12
N LEU A 65 7.79 -0.88 9.36
CA LEU A 65 9.16 -1.15 9.77
C LEU A 65 10.14 -0.89 8.63
N VAL A 66 9.84 -1.41 7.43
CA VAL A 66 10.66 -1.20 6.23
C VAL A 66 10.70 0.28 5.87
N LEU A 67 9.54 0.96 5.88
CA LEU A 67 9.43 2.39 5.62
C LEU A 67 10.33 3.21 6.54
N SER A 68 10.32 2.91 7.85
CA SER A 68 11.17 3.60 8.82
C SER A 68 12.65 3.51 8.44
N ARG A 69 13.12 2.33 8.02
CA ARG A 69 14.53 2.12 7.62
C ARG A 69 14.88 2.86 6.32
N GLU A 70 13.95 2.91 5.38
CA GLU A 70 14.17 3.56 4.09
C GLU A 70 14.14 5.09 4.18
N LEU A 71 13.34 5.66 5.08
CA LEU A 71 13.25 7.11 5.28
C LEU A 71 14.61 7.73 5.64
N TYR A 72 15.41 7.07 6.48
CA TYR A 72 16.76 7.55 6.82
C TYR A 72 17.79 7.43 5.68
N ARG A 73 17.49 6.65 4.64
CA ARG A 73 18.45 6.34 3.56
C ARG A 73 18.15 7.06 2.26
N LYS A 74 16.91 7.53 2.07
CA LYS A 74 16.45 8.18 0.84
C LYS A 74 16.35 9.70 1.08
N PRO A 75 16.63 10.52 0.06
CA PRO A 75 16.48 11.97 0.19
C PRO A 75 15.01 12.33 0.48
N ARG A 76 14.81 13.47 1.16
CA ARG A 76 13.46 13.99 1.41
C ARG A 76 12.74 14.23 0.08
N GLY A 77 11.45 13.94 0.05
CA GLY A 77 10.62 14.13 -1.14
C GLY A 77 9.14 14.01 -0.80
N ARG A 78 8.30 14.36 -1.78
CA ARG A 78 6.85 14.25 -1.68
C ARG A 78 6.43 12.79 -1.77
N VAL A 79 5.63 12.36 -0.80
CA VAL A 79 5.14 10.99 -0.71
C VAL A 79 3.65 10.96 -0.99
N ILE A 80 3.23 10.16 -1.97
CA ILE A 80 1.83 9.80 -2.15
C ILE A 80 1.54 8.46 -1.46
N LEU A 81 0.40 8.37 -0.80
CA LEU A 81 -0.02 7.17 -0.08
C LEU A 81 -1.11 6.44 -0.88
N SER A 82 -0.99 5.12 -0.96
CA SER A 82 -2.00 4.21 -1.49
C SER A 82 -2.44 4.54 -2.92
N THR A 83 -1.49 4.56 -3.86
CA THR A 83 -1.75 4.78 -5.29
C THR A 83 -2.40 3.58 -5.99
N VAL A 84 -2.48 2.41 -5.37
CA VAL A 84 -3.07 1.21 -6.00
C VAL A 84 -4.04 0.45 -5.09
N THR A 85 -4.51 1.11 -4.04
CA THR A 85 -5.45 0.57 -3.03
C THR A 85 -6.10 1.75 -2.31
N ASP A 86 -7.15 1.51 -1.54
CA ASP A 86 -7.66 2.55 -0.64
C ASP A 86 -6.95 2.46 0.73
N PRO A 87 -6.38 3.58 1.26
CA PRO A 87 -5.66 3.57 2.53
C PRO A 87 -6.56 3.27 3.74
N TYR A 88 -7.86 3.51 3.65
CA TYR A 88 -8.83 3.38 4.73
C TYR A 88 -9.98 2.42 4.38
N GLN A 89 -9.70 1.42 3.54
CA GLN A 89 -10.61 0.29 3.32
C GLN A 89 -10.98 -0.41 4.64
N PRO A 90 -12.11 -1.15 4.72
CA PRO A 90 -12.60 -1.75 5.96
C PRO A 90 -11.55 -2.50 6.78
N LEU A 91 -10.63 -3.24 6.13
CA LEU A 91 -9.54 -3.96 6.77
C LEU A 91 -8.57 -3.09 7.59
N GLU A 92 -8.41 -1.81 7.24
CA GLU A 92 -7.54 -0.86 7.97
C GLU A 92 -8.00 -0.68 9.43
N ARG A 93 -9.31 -0.87 9.72
CA ARG A 93 -9.83 -0.84 11.11
C ARG A 93 -9.09 -1.85 12.01
N ARG A 94 -8.67 -2.98 11.46
CA ARG A 94 -7.95 -4.05 12.17
C ARG A 94 -6.44 -3.86 12.11
N TYR A 95 -5.89 -3.64 10.91
CA TYR A 95 -4.43 -3.69 10.71
C TYR A 95 -3.71 -2.38 11.01
N GLN A 96 -4.37 -1.24 10.82
CA GLN A 96 -3.83 0.09 11.12
C GLN A 96 -2.46 0.37 10.45
N LEU A 97 -2.19 -0.22 9.27
CA LEU A 97 -0.90 -0.05 8.59
C LEU A 97 -0.78 1.33 7.95
N THR A 98 -1.87 1.86 7.39
CA THR A 98 -1.89 3.25 6.88
C THR A 98 -1.57 4.21 8.02
N ARG A 99 -2.26 4.07 9.16
CA ARG A 99 -1.99 4.89 10.36
C ARG A 99 -0.54 4.74 10.83
N SER A 100 -0.01 3.53 10.85
CA SER A 100 1.36 3.26 11.28
C SER A 100 2.38 3.88 10.33
N CYS A 101 2.19 3.77 9.01
CA CYS A 101 3.03 4.41 8.01
C CYS A 101 3.01 5.95 8.12
N LEU A 102 1.82 6.55 8.29
CA LEU A 102 1.68 8.00 8.49
C LEU A 102 2.44 8.49 9.72
N LYS A 103 2.40 7.76 10.84
CA LYS A 103 3.22 8.08 12.01
C LYS A 103 4.71 8.10 11.68
N ARG A 104 5.21 7.12 10.90
CA ARG A 104 6.63 7.10 10.50
C ARG A 104 7.00 8.29 9.62
N LEU A 105 6.13 8.66 8.67
CA LEU A 105 6.31 9.82 7.81
C LEU A 105 6.26 11.14 8.58
N LEU A 106 5.40 11.26 9.60
CA LEU A 106 5.29 12.46 10.42
C LEU A 106 6.55 12.73 11.25
N HIS A 107 7.20 11.67 11.74
CA HIS A 107 8.38 11.80 12.60
C HIS A 107 9.71 12.02 11.84
N HIS A 108 9.70 12.02 10.51
CA HIS A 108 10.91 12.12 9.68
C HIS A 108 10.87 13.31 8.74
#